data_AF-A0A131XE05-F1
#
_entry.id   AF-A0A131XE05-F1
#
_cell.length_a   1.000
_cell.length_b   1.000
_cell.length_c   1.000
_cell.angle_alpha   90.00
_cell.angle_beta   90.00
_cell.angle_gamma   90.00
#
_symmetry.space_group_name_H-M   'P 1'
#
loop_
_entity.id
_entity.type
_entity.pdbx_description
1 polymer ?
#
loop_
_entity_poly.entity_id
_entity_poly.type
_entity_poly.pdbx_seq_one_letter_code
_entity_poly.pdbx_strand_id
1 'polypeptide(L)'
;GLQLHEGSNKENHWPPPPPSAGGDSHSDSDEDGPINWRDYYGDDEQGRLAAKIARKDSLALKLSQRPDRQELIDKNILQMQSDRERQESREAVGNKLTRRLSLRPTPEELEQRNILKLQTAEELKKEKEQKKKVLIRKLSFRPTIEELKERKIIRFNDYVEVTQAQDYDRRADKPWTRLTPKDKAAIRKELNEFKSMEMEVHEDSRHLTRFHRP
;
A
#
# COMPACT_ATOMS: atom_id res chain seq x y z
N GLY A 1 40.77 -20.97 17.82
CA GLY A 1 40.19 -22.00 16.95
C GLY A 1 38.73 -21.67 16.72
N LEU A 2 38.37 -21.28 15.50
CA LEU A 2 36.99 -21.23 15.06
C LEU A 2 36.98 -21.74 13.61
N GLN A 3 36.36 -22.90 13.44
CA GLN A 3 36.31 -23.70 12.22
C GLN A 3 35.41 -23.01 11.19
N LEU A 4 35.95 -22.64 10.03
CA LEU A 4 35.15 -22.23 8.87
C LEU A 4 34.50 -23.48 8.28
N HIS A 5 33.18 -23.57 8.36
CA HIS A 5 32.41 -24.61 7.70
C HIS A 5 32.14 -24.17 6.25
N GLU A 6 32.96 -24.63 5.30
CA GLU A 6 32.65 -24.54 3.88
C GLU A 6 31.51 -25.53 3.55
N GLY A 7 30.29 -25.03 3.60
CA GLY A 7 29.12 -25.72 3.05
C GLY A 7 29.21 -25.75 1.53
N SER A 8 29.87 -26.77 0.99
CA SER A 8 29.83 -27.10 -0.45
C SER A 8 28.37 -27.38 -0.85
N ASN A 9 27.79 -26.48 -1.63
CA ASN A 9 26.42 -26.58 -2.13
C ASN A 9 26.35 -27.68 -3.20
N LYS A 10 26.09 -28.92 -2.77
CA LYS A 10 26.11 -30.12 -3.63
C LYS A 10 24.83 -30.37 -4.42
N GLU A 11 23.81 -29.51 -4.30
CA GLU A 11 22.44 -29.81 -4.76
C GLU A 11 22.17 -29.51 -6.25
N ASN A 12 23.12 -28.98 -7.02
CA ASN A 12 22.91 -28.57 -8.43
C ASN A 12 23.71 -29.39 -9.47
N HIS A 13 23.86 -30.70 -9.30
CA HIS A 13 24.43 -31.55 -10.35
C HIS A 13 23.33 -32.28 -11.12
N TRP A 14 23.22 -32.01 -12.42
CA TRP A 14 22.43 -32.84 -13.33
C TRP A 14 22.96 -34.27 -13.29
N PRO A 15 22.09 -35.31 -13.24
CA PRO A 15 22.55 -36.68 -13.29
C PRO A 15 23.25 -36.95 -14.64
N PRO A 16 24.34 -37.73 -14.65
CA PRO A 16 24.99 -38.11 -15.90
C PRO A 16 24.03 -38.96 -16.76
N PRO A 17 24.10 -38.86 -18.10
CA PRO A 17 23.29 -39.66 -18.98
C PRO A 17 23.59 -41.17 -18.78
N PRO A 18 22.59 -42.04 -18.93
CA PRO A 18 22.77 -43.48 -18.75
C PRO A 18 23.79 -44.03 -19.77
N PRO A 19 24.54 -45.09 -19.41
CA PRO A 19 25.52 -45.69 -20.31
C PRO A 19 24.83 -46.20 -21.58
N SER A 20 25.40 -45.89 -22.74
CA SER A 20 25.03 -46.50 -24.02
C SER A 20 25.10 -48.01 -23.89
N ALA A 21 23.93 -48.64 -23.79
CA ALA A 21 23.79 -50.07 -24.04
C ALA A 21 24.29 -50.34 -25.46
N GLY A 22 25.21 -51.29 -25.56
CA GLY A 22 25.82 -51.76 -26.80
C GLY A 22 24.77 -52.06 -27.86
N GLY A 23 25.18 -51.84 -29.11
CA GLY A 23 24.39 -52.16 -30.28
C GLY A 23 24.13 -53.66 -30.35
N ASP A 24 22.92 -54.04 -29.99
CA ASP A 24 22.28 -55.22 -30.56
C ASP A 24 21.65 -54.78 -31.89
N SER A 25 22.35 -55.13 -32.96
CA SER A 25 21.87 -55.02 -34.34
C SER A 25 20.70 -55.98 -34.55
N HIS A 26 19.51 -55.62 -34.07
CA HIS A 26 18.27 -56.16 -34.59
C HIS A 26 17.99 -55.49 -35.93
N SER A 27 18.28 -56.23 -37.00
CA SER A 27 17.86 -55.92 -38.35
C SER A 27 16.35 -56.12 -38.46
N ASP A 28 15.56 -55.18 -37.92
CA ASP A 28 14.15 -55.03 -38.29
C ASP A 28 14.10 -54.30 -39.62
N SER A 29 14.11 -55.10 -40.69
CA SER A 29 13.84 -54.63 -42.04
C SER A 29 12.34 -54.37 -42.15
N ASP A 30 11.87 -53.26 -41.58
CA ASP A 30 10.51 -52.77 -41.73
C ASP A 30 10.36 -52.18 -43.14
N GLU A 31 10.14 -53.07 -44.11
CA GLU A 31 9.63 -52.71 -45.42
C GLU A 31 8.18 -52.24 -45.25
N ASP A 32 8.03 -50.98 -44.82
CA ASP A 32 6.77 -50.30 -44.54
C ASP A 32 6.07 -49.99 -45.87
N GLY A 33 5.63 -51.05 -46.55
CA GLY A 33 4.70 -50.98 -47.66
C GLY A 33 3.40 -50.29 -47.21
N PRO A 34 2.61 -49.70 -48.12
CA PRO A 34 1.40 -48.99 -47.75
C PRO A 34 0.53 -49.86 -46.84
N ILE A 35 0.34 -49.45 -45.58
CA ILE A 35 -0.44 -50.19 -44.58
C ILE A 35 -1.79 -50.53 -45.19
N ASN A 36 -1.99 -51.82 -45.51
CA ASN A 36 -3.21 -52.30 -46.12
C ASN A 36 -4.27 -52.44 -45.03
N TRP A 37 -4.96 -51.34 -44.72
CA TRP A 37 -6.09 -51.27 -43.78
C TRP A 37 -7.25 -52.23 -44.12
N ARG A 38 -7.16 -52.93 -45.26
CA ARG A 38 -8.11 -53.93 -45.73
C ARG A 38 -7.99 -55.25 -44.96
N ASP A 39 -6.82 -55.56 -44.41
CA ASP A 39 -6.55 -56.89 -43.83
C ASP A 39 -6.91 -56.99 -42.33
N TYR A 40 -7.04 -55.87 -41.62
CA TYR A 40 -7.32 -55.86 -40.18
C TYR A 40 -8.76 -56.25 -39.80
N TYR A 41 -9.71 -56.11 -40.73
CA TYR A 41 -11.13 -56.38 -40.49
C TYR A 41 -11.65 -57.63 -41.22
N GLY A 42 -10.91 -58.21 -42.18
CA GLY A 42 -11.39 -59.34 -43.00
C GLY A 42 -12.37 -58.92 -44.10
N ASP A 43 -12.88 -59.86 -44.91
CA ASP A 43 -13.79 -59.61 -46.05
C ASP A 43 -15.24 -59.26 -45.62
N ASP A 44 -15.44 -58.92 -44.35
CA ASP A 44 -16.75 -58.60 -43.75
C ASP A 44 -17.16 -57.15 -44.07
N GLU A 45 -17.82 -56.95 -45.20
CA GLU A 45 -18.18 -55.61 -45.68
C GLU A 45 -18.94 -54.75 -44.63
N GLN A 46 -19.77 -55.40 -43.79
CA GLN A 46 -20.47 -54.76 -42.66
C GLN A 46 -19.54 -54.39 -41.49
N GLY A 47 -18.58 -55.24 -41.11
CA GLY A 47 -17.63 -54.96 -40.02
C GLY A 47 -16.67 -53.82 -40.39
N ARG A 48 -16.20 -53.83 -41.64
CA ARG A 48 -15.42 -52.72 -42.24
C ARG A 48 -16.19 -51.40 -42.23
N LEU A 49 -17.49 -51.43 -42.53
CA LEU A 49 -18.35 -50.24 -42.51
C LEU A 49 -18.55 -49.73 -41.07
N ALA A 50 -18.83 -50.63 -40.11
CA ALA A 50 -18.99 -50.28 -38.70
C ALA A 50 -17.71 -49.66 -38.11
N ALA A 51 -16.54 -50.23 -38.40
CA ALA A 51 -15.25 -49.68 -37.99
C ALA A 51 -14.95 -48.33 -38.66
N LYS A 52 -15.38 -48.13 -39.92
CA LYS A 52 -15.27 -46.84 -40.60
C LYS A 52 -16.16 -45.78 -39.94
N ILE A 53 -17.38 -46.16 -39.56
CA ILE A 53 -18.31 -45.28 -38.84
C ILE A 53 -17.75 -44.94 -37.45
N ALA A 54 -17.32 -45.94 -36.67
CA ALA A 54 -16.72 -45.72 -35.34
C ALA A 54 -15.48 -44.82 -35.38
N ARG A 55 -14.60 -45.00 -36.39
CA ARG A 55 -13.45 -44.10 -36.61
C ARG A 55 -13.90 -42.68 -36.96
N LYS A 56 -14.91 -42.55 -37.83
CA LYS A 56 -15.47 -41.25 -38.23
C LYS A 56 -16.10 -40.53 -37.04
N ASP A 57 -16.85 -41.24 -36.20
CA ASP A 57 -17.51 -40.69 -35.02
C ASP A 57 -16.49 -40.32 -33.93
N SER A 58 -15.48 -41.15 -33.70
CA SER A 58 -14.37 -40.84 -32.78
C SER A 58 -13.57 -39.61 -33.24
N LEU A 59 -13.29 -39.50 -34.54
CA LEU A 59 -12.61 -38.33 -35.11
C LEU A 59 -13.47 -37.08 -34.97
N ALA A 60 -14.77 -37.17 -35.26
CA ALA A 60 -15.70 -36.04 -35.13
C ALA A 60 -15.76 -35.52 -33.69
N LEU A 61 -15.77 -36.42 -32.69
CA LEU A 61 -15.72 -36.05 -31.27
C LEU A 61 -14.41 -35.34 -30.88
N LYS A 62 -13.26 -35.77 -31.42
CA LYS A 62 -11.97 -35.11 -31.16
C LYS A 62 -11.86 -33.75 -31.83
N LEU A 63 -12.46 -33.59 -33.01
CA LEU A 63 -12.48 -32.32 -33.73
C LEU A 63 -13.42 -31.30 -33.08
N SER A 64 -14.56 -31.74 -32.51
CA SER A 64 -15.47 -30.85 -31.79
C SER A 64 -14.88 -30.37 -30.46
N GLN A 65 -14.00 -31.16 -29.85
CA GLN A 65 -13.28 -30.81 -28.62
C GLN A 65 -11.89 -30.19 -28.89
N ARG A 66 -11.58 -29.83 -30.14
CA ARG A 66 -10.28 -29.28 -30.51
C ARG A 66 -10.12 -27.88 -29.88
N PRO A 67 -9.07 -27.63 -29.09
CA PRO A 67 -8.78 -26.30 -28.57
C PRO A 67 -8.51 -25.31 -29.70
N ASP A 68 -8.92 -24.07 -29.50
CA ASP A 68 -8.62 -22.99 -30.43
C ASP A 68 -7.11 -22.72 -30.49
N ARG A 69 -6.65 -22.22 -31.65
CA ARG A 69 -5.23 -21.89 -31.86
C ARG A 69 -4.72 -20.92 -30.79
N GLN A 70 -5.55 -19.98 -30.36
CA GLN A 70 -5.20 -19.03 -29.31
C GLN A 70 -4.99 -19.72 -27.96
N GLU A 71 -5.85 -20.69 -27.59
CA GLU A 71 -5.69 -21.43 -26.34
C GLU A 71 -4.39 -22.25 -26.31
N LEU A 72 -3.97 -22.79 -27.45
CA LEU A 72 -2.70 -23.52 -27.57
C LEU A 72 -1.50 -22.57 -27.45
N ILE A 73 -1.62 -21.32 -27.91
CA ILE A 73 -0.61 -20.27 -27.72
C ILE A 73 -0.54 -19.86 -26.25
N ASP A 74 -1.69 -19.66 -25.61
CA ASP A 74 -1.78 -19.26 -24.20
C ASP A 74 -1.23 -20.36 -23.27
N LYS A 75 -1.43 -21.64 -23.65
CA LYS A 75 -0.82 -22.81 -23.00
C LYS A 75 0.65 -23.04 -23.40
N ASN A 76 1.22 -22.17 -24.24
CA ASN A 76 2.59 -22.24 -24.74
C ASN A 76 2.93 -23.56 -25.47
N ILE A 77 1.93 -24.21 -26.06
CA ILE A 77 2.08 -25.39 -26.92
C ILE A 77 2.47 -24.95 -28.34
N LEU A 78 1.90 -23.83 -28.80
CA LEU A 78 2.27 -23.19 -30.06
C LEU A 78 2.99 -21.87 -29.77
N GLN A 79 4.23 -21.75 -30.21
CA GLN A 79 5.02 -20.53 -30.04
C GLN A 79 4.79 -19.61 -31.23
N MET A 80 4.45 -18.35 -30.98
CA MET A 80 4.27 -17.36 -32.05
C MET A 80 5.57 -16.69 -32.49
N GLN A 81 6.54 -16.63 -31.58
CA GLN A 81 7.83 -15.95 -31.80
C GLN A 81 8.85 -16.91 -32.39
N SER A 82 9.66 -16.40 -33.31
CA SER A 82 10.82 -17.14 -33.82
C SER A 82 11.83 -17.43 -32.71
N ASP A 83 12.67 -18.46 -32.89
CA ASP A 83 13.69 -18.80 -31.90
C ASP A 83 14.72 -17.67 -31.71
N ARG A 84 14.99 -16.88 -32.76
CA ARG A 84 15.87 -15.71 -32.69
C ARG A 84 15.28 -14.61 -31.80
N GLU A 85 14.02 -14.23 -31.99
CA GLU A 85 13.32 -13.27 -31.12
C GLU A 85 13.22 -13.80 -29.68
N ARG A 86 13.00 -15.12 -29.57
CA ARG A 86 13.24 -15.98 -28.39
C ARG A 86 14.48 -15.55 -27.62
N GLN A 87 15.59 -15.75 -28.27
CA GLN A 87 16.92 -15.54 -27.73
C GLN A 87 17.18 -14.08 -27.38
N GLU A 88 16.81 -13.15 -28.25
CA GLU A 88 16.99 -11.71 -28.02
C GLU A 88 16.20 -11.22 -26.81
N SER A 89 14.94 -11.65 -26.66
CA SER A 89 14.14 -11.30 -25.49
C SER A 89 14.73 -11.88 -24.20
N ARG A 90 15.24 -13.12 -24.25
CA ARG A 90 15.91 -13.77 -23.13
C ARG A 90 17.18 -13.02 -22.72
N GLU A 91 17.99 -12.63 -23.68
CA GLU A 91 19.20 -11.84 -23.45
C GLU A 91 18.89 -10.44 -22.91
N ALA A 92 17.88 -9.77 -23.46
CA ALA A 92 17.43 -8.46 -22.98
C ALA A 92 16.92 -8.52 -21.52
N VAL A 93 16.13 -9.54 -21.20
CA VAL A 93 15.66 -9.80 -19.82
C VAL A 93 16.84 -10.14 -18.92
N GLY A 94 17.78 -10.97 -19.38
CA GLY A 94 19.00 -11.32 -18.66
C GLY A 94 19.84 -10.09 -18.32
N ASN A 95 20.14 -9.25 -19.30
CA ASN A 95 20.90 -8.00 -19.13
C ASN A 95 20.21 -7.05 -18.14
N LYS A 96 18.88 -6.90 -18.26
CA LYS A 96 18.09 -6.08 -17.34
C LYS A 96 18.13 -6.62 -15.90
N LEU A 97 18.05 -7.94 -15.74
CA LEU A 97 18.12 -8.60 -14.44
C LEU A 97 19.51 -8.40 -13.80
N THR A 98 20.59 -8.64 -14.55
CA THR A 98 21.97 -8.44 -14.08
C THR A 98 22.17 -7.01 -13.55
N ARG A 99 21.69 -6.00 -14.29
CA ARG A 99 21.74 -4.60 -13.83
C ARG A 99 20.92 -4.33 -12.57
N ARG A 100 19.75 -4.98 -12.41
CA ARG A 100 18.92 -4.83 -11.21
C ARG A 100 19.56 -5.48 -9.99
N LEU A 101 20.21 -6.63 -10.18
CA LEU A 101 20.91 -7.34 -9.11
C LEU A 101 22.17 -6.61 -8.66
N SER A 102 22.91 -5.97 -9.58
CA SER A 102 24.08 -5.17 -9.22
C SER A 102 23.75 -3.93 -8.39
N LEU A 103 22.53 -3.40 -8.54
CA LEU A 103 22.01 -2.25 -7.80
C LEU A 103 21.02 -2.66 -6.70
N ARG A 104 21.03 -3.93 -6.28
CA ARG A 104 20.07 -4.44 -5.30
C ARG A 104 20.35 -3.82 -3.92
N PRO A 105 19.38 -3.10 -3.31
CA PRO A 105 19.55 -2.56 -1.97
C PRO A 105 19.74 -3.65 -0.92
N THR A 106 20.43 -3.31 0.16
CA THR A 106 20.60 -4.19 1.32
C THR A 106 19.29 -4.31 2.12
N PRO A 107 19.08 -5.40 2.87
CA PRO A 107 17.89 -5.54 3.73
C PRO A 107 17.78 -4.41 4.76
N GLU A 108 18.89 -3.98 5.36
CA GLU A 108 18.94 -2.88 6.33
C GLU A 108 18.47 -1.55 5.73
N GLU A 109 18.84 -1.24 4.49
CA GLU A 109 18.35 -0.05 3.80
C GLU A 109 16.83 -0.09 3.55
N LEU A 110 16.29 -1.28 3.27
CA LEU A 110 14.84 -1.45 3.08
C LEU A 110 14.09 -1.28 4.40
N GLU A 111 14.67 -1.70 5.53
CA GLU A 111 14.12 -1.48 6.87
C GLU A 111 14.09 0.01 7.23
N GLN A 112 15.19 0.73 6.99
CA GLN A 112 15.28 2.17 7.20
C GLN A 112 14.27 2.94 6.35
N ARG A 113 14.04 2.49 5.11
CA ARG A 113 13.00 3.04 4.22
C ARG A 113 11.59 2.56 4.54
N ASN A 114 11.39 1.81 5.63
CA ASN A 114 10.09 1.33 6.08
C ASN A 114 9.42 0.32 5.12
N ILE A 115 10.18 -0.28 4.19
CA ILE A 115 9.68 -1.24 3.20
C ILE A 115 9.71 -2.66 3.76
N LEU A 116 10.84 -3.06 4.35
CA LEU A 116 10.97 -4.34 5.05
C LEU A 116 10.65 -4.15 6.53
N LYS A 117 9.85 -5.06 7.09
CA LYS A 117 9.45 -5.06 8.50
C LYS A 117 9.93 -6.35 9.16
N LEU A 118 10.77 -6.22 10.19
CA LEU A 118 11.28 -7.35 10.97
C LEU A 118 10.25 -7.89 11.97
N GLN A 119 9.36 -7.03 12.47
CA GLN A 119 8.35 -7.39 13.45
C GLN A 119 7.13 -8.04 12.79
N THR A 120 6.49 -8.96 13.51
CA THR A 120 5.21 -9.54 13.08
C THR A 120 4.10 -8.48 13.07
N ALA A 121 3.06 -8.72 12.27
CA ALA A 121 1.91 -7.81 12.19
C ALA A 121 1.22 -7.61 13.56
N GLU A 122 1.22 -8.64 14.41
CA GLU A 122 0.65 -8.59 15.76
C GLU A 122 1.49 -7.72 16.70
N GLU A 123 2.82 -7.86 16.67
CA GLU A 123 3.73 -7.03 17.47
C GLU A 123 3.62 -5.55 17.10
N LEU A 124 3.58 -5.23 15.81
CA LEU A 124 3.37 -3.86 15.33
C LEU A 124 2.06 -3.26 15.85
N LYS A 125 0.99 -4.06 15.86
CA LYS A 125 -0.32 -3.63 16.39
C LYS A 125 -0.24 -3.37 17.89
N LYS A 126 0.41 -4.25 18.65
CA LYS A 126 0.62 -4.11 20.09
C LYS A 126 1.47 -2.88 20.43
N GLU A 127 2.55 -2.64 19.69
CA GLU A 127 3.40 -1.46 19.86
C GLU A 127 2.62 -0.17 19.58
N LYS A 128 1.82 -0.15 18.50
CA LYS A 128 0.93 0.97 18.18
C LYS A 128 -0.08 1.23 19.28
N GLU A 129 -0.69 0.17 19.85
CA GLU A 129 -1.64 0.29 20.95
C GLU A 129 -0.96 0.81 22.23
N GLN A 130 0.23 0.32 22.56
CA GLN A 130 1.03 0.81 23.69
C GLN A 130 1.40 2.29 23.50
N LYS A 131 1.89 2.68 22.31
CA LYS A 131 2.16 4.08 21.96
C LYS A 131 0.91 4.95 22.09
N LYS A 132 -0.24 4.47 21.63
CA LYS A 132 -1.54 5.16 21.79
C LYS A 132 -1.91 5.33 23.26
N LYS A 133 -1.79 4.29 24.08
CA LYS A 133 -2.07 4.33 25.53
C LYS A 133 -1.16 5.33 26.24
N VAL A 134 0.14 5.33 25.93
CA VAL A 134 1.11 6.29 26.50
C VAL A 134 0.80 7.71 26.08
N LEU A 135 0.49 7.94 24.80
CA LEU A 135 0.14 9.27 24.30
C LEU A 135 -1.12 9.82 24.98
N ILE A 136 -2.18 9.01 25.08
CA ILE A 136 -3.42 9.42 25.77
C ILE A 136 -3.12 9.84 27.21
N ARG A 137 -2.32 9.03 27.93
CA ARG A 137 -1.90 9.38 29.29
C ARG A 137 -1.07 10.67 29.34
N LYS A 138 -0.15 10.87 28.40
CA LYS A 138 0.67 12.11 28.34
C LYS A 138 -0.18 13.34 28.06
N LEU A 139 -1.20 13.21 27.20
CA LEU A 139 -2.14 14.28 26.88
C LEU A 139 -3.10 14.57 28.03
N SER A 140 -3.48 13.57 28.84
CA SER A 140 -4.33 13.80 30.02
C SER A 140 -3.63 14.58 31.12
N PHE A 141 -2.29 14.46 31.23
CA PHE A 141 -1.47 15.25 32.14
C PHE A 141 -0.83 16.47 31.45
N ARG A 142 -1.50 17.01 30.42
CA ARG A 142 -1.02 18.22 29.74
C ARG A 142 -1.30 19.43 30.64
N PRO A 143 -0.27 20.23 31.01
CA PRO A 143 -0.45 21.41 31.87
C PRO A 143 -1.31 22.47 31.19
N THR A 144 -1.99 23.26 32.01
CA THR A 144 -2.79 24.40 31.54
C THR A 144 -1.90 25.57 31.09
N ILE A 145 -2.47 26.50 30.35
CA ILE A 145 -1.72 27.70 29.89
C ILE A 145 -1.33 28.56 31.10
N GLU A 146 -2.22 28.69 32.07
CA GLU A 146 -2.01 29.42 33.31
C GLU A 146 -0.83 28.85 34.10
N GLU A 147 -0.74 27.52 34.25
CA GLU A 147 0.41 26.85 34.88
C GLU A 147 1.72 27.13 34.13
N LEU A 148 1.70 27.13 32.80
CA LEU A 148 2.89 27.42 32.00
C LEU A 148 3.31 28.90 32.12
N LYS A 149 2.36 29.83 32.25
CA LYS A 149 2.61 31.26 32.48
C LYS A 149 3.22 31.49 33.87
N GLU A 150 2.66 30.87 34.91
CA GLU A 150 3.16 30.97 36.29
C GLU A 150 4.60 30.46 36.40
N ARG A 151 4.90 29.34 35.71
CA ARG A 151 6.25 28.77 35.63
C ARG A 151 7.16 29.51 34.64
N LYS A 152 6.68 30.57 33.99
CA LYS A 152 7.41 31.39 33.00
C LYS A 152 7.99 30.56 31.84
N ILE A 153 7.33 29.47 31.49
CA ILE A 153 7.69 28.60 30.36
C ILE A 153 7.18 29.21 29.05
N ILE A 154 6.05 29.90 29.10
CA ILE A 154 5.41 30.56 27.96
C ILE A 154 5.15 32.03 28.26
N ARG A 155 5.34 32.90 27.27
CA ARG A 155 5.07 34.34 27.39
C ARG A 155 3.76 34.71 26.70
N PHE A 156 3.31 35.95 26.93
CA PHE A 156 2.04 36.46 26.41
C PHE A 156 1.95 36.46 24.87
N ASN A 157 3.09 36.47 24.17
CA ASN A 157 3.17 36.50 22.71
C ASN A 157 3.39 35.11 22.07
N ASP A 158 3.61 34.06 22.87
CA ASP A 158 3.92 32.71 22.37
C ASP A 158 2.64 31.87 22.16
N TYR A 159 1.53 32.21 22.82
CA TYR A 159 0.23 31.56 22.65
C TYR A 159 -0.87 32.59 22.40
N VAL A 160 -1.60 32.41 21.30
CA VAL A 160 -2.77 33.21 20.96
C VAL A 160 -3.99 32.29 20.92
N GLU A 161 -4.99 32.60 21.74
CA GLU A 161 -6.29 31.95 21.66
C GLU A 161 -7.15 32.68 20.63
N VAL A 162 -7.67 31.96 19.63
CA VAL A 162 -8.60 32.51 18.65
C VAL A 162 -10.01 32.06 19.03
N THR A 163 -10.82 33.00 19.53
CA THR A 163 -12.24 32.78 19.80
C THR A 163 -13.09 33.39 18.69
N GLN A 164 -14.23 32.74 18.39
CA GLN A 164 -15.20 33.32 17.44
C GLN A 164 -15.86 34.53 18.09
N ALA A 165 -15.69 35.69 17.46
CA ALA A 165 -16.43 36.89 17.84
C ALA A 165 -17.83 36.84 17.23
N GLN A 166 -18.80 37.45 17.91
CA GLN A 166 -20.12 37.69 17.33
C GLN A 166 -19.99 38.62 16.12
N ASP A 167 -20.54 38.21 14.99
CA ASP A 167 -20.66 39.05 13.80
C ASP A 167 -21.81 40.04 13.98
N TYR A 168 -21.49 41.22 14.51
CA TYR A 168 -22.41 42.35 14.54
C TYR A 168 -22.10 43.32 13.40
N ASP A 169 -23.15 43.96 12.88
CA ASP A 169 -23.02 44.94 11.80
C ASP A 169 -22.32 46.21 12.30
N ARG A 170 -21.03 46.33 11.98
CA ARG A 170 -20.18 47.49 12.34
C ARG A 170 -20.54 48.75 11.54
N ARG A 171 -21.40 48.65 10.52
CA ARG A 171 -21.82 49.75 9.64
C ARG A 171 -23.16 50.35 10.06
N ALA A 172 -23.87 49.73 11.00
CA ALA A 172 -25.13 50.24 11.55
C ALA A 172 -25.02 51.65 12.15
N ASP A 173 -26.17 52.32 12.29
CA ASP A 173 -26.28 53.65 12.88
C ASP A 173 -25.76 53.65 14.32
N LYS A 174 -25.07 54.72 14.70
CA LYS A 174 -24.36 54.85 15.97
C LYS A 174 -25.23 55.69 16.90
N PRO A 175 -26.11 55.11 17.73
CA PRO A 175 -27.06 55.88 18.52
C PRO A 175 -26.38 56.91 19.45
N TRP A 176 -25.14 56.66 19.87
CA TRP A 176 -24.32 57.60 20.65
C TRP A 176 -23.97 58.90 19.93
N THR A 177 -24.08 58.97 18.60
CA THR A 177 -23.88 60.21 17.84
C THR A 177 -25.01 61.23 18.05
N ARG A 178 -26.20 60.79 18.48
CA ARG A 178 -27.37 61.65 18.75
C ARG A 178 -27.61 61.94 20.24
N LEU A 179 -26.61 61.66 21.08
CA LEU A 179 -26.75 61.72 22.53
C LEU A 179 -26.88 63.18 23.03
N THR A 180 -27.95 63.49 23.77
CA THR A 180 -28.16 64.85 24.30
C THR A 180 -27.18 65.16 25.44
N PRO A 181 -26.96 66.45 25.82
CA PRO A 181 -26.13 66.78 26.97
C PRO A 181 -26.61 66.13 28.28
N LYS A 182 -27.93 65.96 28.44
CA LYS A 182 -28.54 65.28 29.59
C LYS A 182 -28.19 63.80 29.59
N ASP A 183 -28.33 63.12 28.45
CA ASP A 183 -28.00 61.70 28.33
C ASP A 183 -26.50 61.47 28.56
N LYS A 184 -25.64 62.36 28.06
CA LYS A 184 -24.19 62.33 28.33
C LYS A 184 -23.90 62.45 29.83
N ALA A 185 -24.59 63.32 30.54
CA ALA A 185 -24.42 63.46 31.98
C ALA A 185 -24.93 62.22 32.75
N ALA A 186 -26.08 61.67 32.34
CA ALA A 186 -26.61 60.44 32.91
C ALA A 186 -25.64 59.25 32.72
N ILE A 187 -25.10 59.07 31.52
CA ILE A 187 -24.09 58.04 31.24
C ILE A 187 -22.81 58.25 32.06
N ARG A 188 -22.34 59.50 32.21
CA ARG A 188 -21.17 59.78 33.08
C ARG A 188 -21.44 59.38 34.54
N LYS A 189 -22.66 59.63 35.04
CA LYS A 189 -23.07 59.26 36.39
C LYS A 189 -23.12 57.74 36.54
N GLU A 190 -23.80 57.06 35.63
CA GLU A 190 -23.92 55.60 35.60
C GLU A 190 -22.53 54.93 35.52
N LEU A 191 -21.62 55.46 34.69
CA LEU A 191 -20.24 54.96 34.60
C LEU A 191 -19.45 55.15 35.90
N ASN A 192 -19.65 56.26 36.61
CA ASN A 192 -19.01 56.46 37.90
C ASN A 192 -19.57 55.49 38.95
N GLU A 193 -20.88 55.28 38.93
CA GLU A 193 -21.57 54.37 39.85
C GLU A 193 -21.09 52.93 39.65
N PHE A 194 -21.05 52.46 38.40
CA PHE A 194 -20.48 51.16 38.04
C PHE A 194 -19.03 50.99 38.50
N LYS A 195 -18.17 52.00 38.28
CA LYS A 195 -16.76 51.97 38.73
C LYS A 195 -16.62 51.91 40.26
N SER A 196 -17.57 52.48 40.99
CA SER A 196 -17.54 52.50 42.45
C SER A 196 -18.18 51.29 43.11
N MET A 197 -19.19 50.69 42.48
CA MET A 197 -20.05 49.68 43.10
C MET A 197 -19.88 48.29 42.51
N GLU A 198 -19.76 48.16 41.19
CA GLU A 198 -19.87 46.86 40.50
C GLU A 198 -18.54 46.37 39.91
N MET A 199 -17.61 47.26 39.57
CA MET A 199 -16.28 46.84 39.14
C MET A 199 -15.45 46.28 40.31
N GLU A 200 -15.12 45.00 40.24
CA GLU A 200 -14.19 44.36 41.16
C GLU A 200 -12.75 44.82 40.85
N VAL A 201 -12.22 45.69 41.69
CA VAL A 201 -10.85 46.22 41.61
C VAL A 201 -10.12 45.87 42.90
N HIS A 202 -8.89 45.35 42.79
CA HIS A 202 -8.04 45.03 43.95
C HIS A 202 -7.84 46.27 44.84
N GLU A 203 -7.93 46.09 46.16
CA GLU A 203 -7.88 47.16 47.18
C GLU A 203 -6.74 48.15 46.93
N ASP A 204 -5.51 47.65 46.74
CA ASP A 204 -4.32 48.47 46.51
C ASP A 204 -4.36 49.31 45.23
N SER A 205 -5.14 48.90 44.22
CA SER A 205 -5.22 49.56 42.91
C SER A 205 -6.43 50.48 42.77
N ARG A 206 -7.30 50.57 43.79
CA ARG A 206 -8.52 51.39 43.74
C ARG A 206 -8.25 52.86 43.42
N HIS A 207 -7.12 53.41 43.88
CA HIS A 207 -6.76 54.81 43.63
C HIS A 207 -6.46 55.14 42.15
N LEU A 208 -6.29 54.12 41.29
CA LEU A 208 -6.04 54.28 39.86
C LEU A 208 -7.33 54.39 39.02
N THR A 209 -8.51 54.21 39.63
CA THR A 209 -9.78 54.35 38.90
C THR A 209 -10.11 55.82 38.67
N ARG A 210 -10.20 56.20 37.38
CA ARG A 210 -10.52 57.57 36.97
C ARG A 210 -12.02 57.79 36.84
N PHE A 211 -12.57 58.68 37.66
CA PHE A 211 -13.97 59.10 37.60
C PHE A 211 -14.19 60.25 36.61
N HIS A 212 -15.37 60.25 35.99
CA HIS A 212 -15.86 61.35 35.17
C HIS A 212 -16.27 62.52 36.07
N ARG A 213 -16.07 63.74 35.58
CA ARG A 213 -16.54 64.93 36.31
C ARG A 213 -18.08 64.95 36.32
N PRO A 214 -18.71 65.35 37.45
CA PRO A 214 -20.15 65.61 37.54
C PRO A 214 -20.62 66.56 36.43
#